data_AF-A0AAW9RCM2-F1
#
_entry.id   AF-A0AAW9RCM2-F1
#
_cell.length_a   1.000
_cell.length_b   1.000
_cell.length_c   1.000
_cell.angle_alpha   90.00
_cell.angle_beta   90.00
_cell.angle_gamma   90.00
#
_symmetry.space_group_name_H-M   'P 1'
#
loop_
_entity.id
_entity.type
_entity.pdbx_description
1 polymer ?
#
loop_
_entity_poly.entity_id
_entity_poly.type
_entity_poly.pdbx_seq_one_letter_code
_entity_poly.pdbx_strand_id
1 'polypeptide(L)'
;MNSPFQRILFSTHTARHYMPPPGYAADCVVCGPDYENAFSVDGRVRSLRTPTAAPYDIAALIGSLPAAERPELLLARVDGFMRNQPANLAGVDLPSVLIFGDSHHGTAPLERLIDYATAEPYDFYVVDHKRQHAHWYAEAGLGPLAWIPALLLADDFRQPAGPTRPEACFVGQTGKHHPLRVRLLNAIRSSGLPLQVGRMPQKRAYSTYNRTRISLNCSLNGDLNLRNFEVLAAGGFLLTDRLSTLAGLDDLFTDGQDLVTYDDADDLTGKIRKYLEHSEERDRIAAHGHATVRRLFSLEERTRRLTGLVRDGRIEPANSVLGDRRIGRYASRSGAHFRFRLRIYQWAQELHRRRNGLSVVCSNDSDVRLCCDLADLSRVRLQRDTRSEQDRQLIRQCGLADVVEPVGMPAREEQTGRPVIVLCRAHEALALHDRRAPDAIIVTDFTRDGEPDETAAKSGAGTACSEPRPGDGLAAALAERGLIPDPAVGGVYARRDLADGRPPA
;
A
#
# COMPACT_ATOMS: atom_id res chain seq x y z
N MET A 1 5.85 29.67 -12.74
CA MET A 1 4.97 28.52 -12.44
C MET A 1 3.63 28.78 -13.11
N ASN A 2 3.27 28.00 -14.12
CA ASN A 2 1.93 28.06 -14.73
C ASN A 2 1.04 27.00 -14.10
N SER A 3 0.84 27.06 -12.78
CA SER A 3 -0.31 26.35 -12.19
C SER A 3 -1.56 27.12 -12.59
N PRO A 4 -2.60 26.46 -13.13
CA PRO A 4 -3.87 27.13 -13.42
C PRO A 4 -4.65 27.45 -12.15
N PHE A 5 -4.25 26.89 -10.99
CA PHE A 5 -4.88 27.15 -9.71
C PHE A 5 -4.04 28.18 -8.94
N GLN A 6 -4.67 29.28 -8.56
CA GLN A 6 -4.08 30.31 -7.71
C GLN A 6 -4.35 30.04 -6.23
N ARG A 7 -5.47 29.38 -5.90
CA ARG A 7 -5.89 29.08 -4.54
C ARG A 7 -6.30 27.62 -4.39
N ILE A 8 -5.69 26.90 -3.44
CA ILE A 8 -6.03 25.51 -3.11
C ILE A 8 -6.37 25.40 -1.63
N LEU A 9 -7.37 24.59 -1.31
CA LEU A 9 -7.58 24.07 0.04
C LEU A 9 -7.01 22.65 0.11
N PHE A 10 -6.02 22.43 0.98
CA PHE A 10 -5.45 21.12 1.24
C PHE A 10 -5.90 20.58 2.59
N SER A 11 -6.77 19.59 2.56
CA SER A 11 -7.24 18.86 3.73
C SER A 11 -6.35 17.65 4.00
N THR A 12 -5.72 17.57 5.17
CA THR A 12 -4.80 16.47 5.50
C THR A 12 -4.71 16.19 7.00
N HIS A 13 -4.40 14.94 7.38
CA HIS A 13 -4.05 14.57 8.75
C HIS A 13 -2.54 14.64 9.04
N THR A 14 -1.71 15.08 8.09
CA THR A 14 -0.25 15.09 8.27
C THR A 14 0.26 16.45 8.75
N ALA A 15 0.99 16.44 9.86
CA ALA A 15 1.65 17.63 10.37
C ALA A 15 2.68 18.21 9.37
N ARG A 16 2.78 19.55 9.32
CA ARG A 16 3.64 20.31 8.40
C ARG A 16 5.12 19.91 8.42
N HIS A 17 5.65 19.53 9.58
CA HIS A 17 7.07 19.14 9.72
C HIS A 17 7.37 17.72 9.19
N TYR A 18 6.33 16.91 9.01
CA TYR A 18 6.42 15.56 8.46
C TYR A 18 6.22 15.58 6.95
N MET A 19 5.12 16.17 6.48
CA MET A 19 4.81 16.35 5.07
C MET A 19 4.27 17.77 4.86
N PRO A 20 5.08 18.68 4.27
CA PRO A 20 4.66 20.05 4.06
C PRO A 20 3.52 20.13 3.04
N PRO A 21 2.71 21.19 3.10
CA PRO A 21 1.69 21.45 2.08
C PRO A 21 2.30 21.51 0.68
N PRO A 22 1.60 21.03 -0.35
CA PRO A 22 2.13 21.01 -1.71
C PRO A 22 2.21 22.42 -2.29
N GLY A 23 3.24 22.67 -3.11
CA GLY A 23 3.47 23.95 -3.79
C GLY A 23 2.65 24.16 -5.07
N TYR A 24 1.44 23.59 -5.17
CA TYR A 24 0.63 23.61 -6.40
C TYR A 24 -0.07 24.94 -6.68
N ALA A 25 -0.10 25.84 -5.71
CA ALA A 25 -0.71 27.16 -5.85
C ALA A 25 0.10 28.19 -5.06
N ALA A 26 0.00 29.46 -5.46
CA ALA A 26 0.60 30.57 -4.74
C ALA A 26 -0.02 30.73 -3.34
N ASP A 27 -1.31 30.44 -3.22
CA ASP A 27 -2.03 30.48 -1.95
C ASP A 27 -2.63 29.11 -1.63
N CYS A 28 -2.16 28.51 -0.55
CA CYS A 28 -2.59 27.19 -0.10
C CYS A 28 -3.04 27.30 1.35
N VAL A 29 -4.36 27.18 1.56
CA VAL A 29 -4.95 27.06 2.90
C VAL A 29 -4.93 25.58 3.27
N VAL A 30 -4.50 25.27 4.49
CA VAL A 30 -4.40 23.88 4.95
C VAL A 30 -5.35 23.64 6.10
N CYS A 31 -6.17 22.59 6.03
CA CYS A 31 -6.99 22.19 7.16
C CYS A 31 -6.66 20.77 7.62
N GLY A 32 -6.72 20.55 8.94
CA GLY A 32 -6.43 19.24 9.49
C GLY A 32 -6.38 19.17 11.02
N PRO A 33 -6.43 17.96 11.59
CA PRO A 33 -6.38 17.75 13.04
C PRO A 33 -5.05 18.15 13.69
N ASP A 34 -3.95 18.09 12.94
CA ASP A 34 -2.60 18.41 13.41
C ASP A 34 -2.20 19.88 13.11
N TYR A 35 -3.17 20.72 12.71
CA TYR A 35 -2.98 22.15 12.44
C TYR A 35 -3.68 23.01 13.49
N GLU A 36 -3.13 24.20 13.71
CA GLU A 36 -3.80 25.27 14.46
C GLU A 36 -4.47 26.25 13.51
N ASN A 37 -5.43 27.00 14.02
CA ASN A 37 -5.94 28.18 13.32
C ASN A 37 -4.82 29.22 13.24
N ALA A 38 -4.38 29.53 12.02
CA ALA A 38 -3.29 30.45 11.79
C ALA A 38 -3.63 31.42 10.65
N PHE A 39 -3.19 32.67 10.82
CA PHE A 39 -3.42 33.78 9.89
C PHE A 39 -2.08 34.45 9.58
N SER A 40 -1.90 34.98 8.36
CA SER A 40 -0.75 35.85 8.07
C SER A 40 -0.91 37.25 8.67
N VAL A 41 0.15 38.04 8.61
CA VAL A 41 0.20 39.41 9.18
C VAL A 41 -0.89 40.31 8.59
N ASP A 42 -1.25 40.10 7.32
CA ASP A 42 -2.32 40.78 6.60
C ASP A 42 -3.73 40.18 6.88
N GLY A 43 -3.84 39.25 7.83
CA GLY A 43 -5.11 38.66 8.27
C GLY A 43 -5.63 37.49 7.44
N ARG A 44 -4.93 37.08 6.36
CA ARG A 44 -5.36 35.95 5.52
C ARG A 44 -5.23 34.61 6.23
N VAL A 45 -6.17 33.71 6.00
CA VAL A 45 -6.17 32.35 6.56
C VAL A 45 -5.01 31.54 5.97
N ARG A 46 -4.26 30.85 6.83
CA ARG A 46 -3.16 29.95 6.42
C ARG A 46 -3.42 28.51 6.80
N SER A 47 -3.97 28.28 7.99
CA SER A 47 -4.44 26.95 8.36
C SER A 47 -5.63 27.00 9.29
N LEU A 48 -6.41 25.92 9.26
CA LEU A 48 -7.57 25.71 10.12
C LEU A 48 -7.49 24.34 10.79
N ARG A 49 -7.75 24.31 12.09
CA ARG A 49 -7.87 23.08 12.87
C ARG A 49 -9.18 22.40 12.54
N THR A 50 -9.15 21.08 12.33
CA THR A 50 -10.35 20.25 12.16
C THR A 50 -10.47 19.21 13.28
N PRO A 51 -11.64 18.59 13.48
CA PRO A 51 -11.78 17.45 14.38
C PRO A 51 -10.80 16.31 14.02
N THR A 52 -10.38 15.56 15.05
CA THR A 52 -9.56 14.36 14.88
C THR A 52 -10.44 13.14 14.85
N ALA A 53 -10.27 12.29 13.84
CA ALA A 53 -10.98 11.01 13.72
C ALA A 53 -12.51 11.13 13.75
N ALA A 54 -13.04 12.25 13.26
CA ALA A 54 -14.46 12.51 13.11
C ALA A 54 -14.72 13.26 11.80
N PRO A 55 -15.86 12.99 11.12
CA PRO A 55 -16.30 13.77 9.99
C PRO A 55 -16.44 15.26 10.32
N TYR A 56 -16.17 16.12 9.33
CA TYR A 56 -16.41 17.56 9.45
C TYR A 56 -16.90 18.14 8.13
N ASP A 57 -17.78 19.14 8.22
CA ASP A 57 -18.41 19.77 7.05
C ASP A 57 -17.40 20.62 6.28
N ILE A 58 -16.90 20.09 5.16
CA ILE A 58 -15.91 20.78 4.33
C ILE A 58 -16.55 21.93 3.54
N ALA A 59 -17.82 21.81 3.16
CA ALA A 59 -18.54 22.85 2.44
C ALA A 59 -18.75 24.08 3.34
N ALA A 60 -19.14 23.87 4.59
CA ALA A 60 -19.22 24.93 5.59
C ALA A 60 -17.85 25.59 5.86
N LEU A 61 -16.77 24.80 5.95
CA LEU A 61 -15.42 25.33 6.11
C LEU A 61 -15.03 26.21 4.92
N ILE A 62 -15.25 25.76 3.68
CA ILE A 62 -15.00 26.55 2.47
C ILE A 62 -15.86 27.83 2.47
N GLY A 63 -17.13 27.72 2.84
CA GLY A 63 -18.06 28.85 2.93
C GLY A 63 -17.65 29.91 3.96
N SER A 64 -16.96 29.50 5.02
CA SER A 64 -16.45 30.38 6.08
C SER A 64 -15.23 31.23 5.66
N LEU A 65 -14.54 30.83 4.58
CA LEU A 65 -13.39 31.58 4.08
C LEU A 65 -13.83 32.90 3.43
N PRO A 66 -13.05 33.99 3.61
CA PRO A 66 -13.29 35.25 2.90
C PRO A 66 -13.40 35.03 1.39
N ALA A 67 -14.27 35.79 0.71
CA ALA A 67 -14.53 35.59 -0.72
C ALA A 67 -13.24 35.64 -1.58
N ALA A 68 -12.29 36.52 -1.24
CA ALA A 68 -10.99 36.64 -1.90
C ALA A 68 -10.00 35.50 -1.60
N GLU A 69 -10.32 34.63 -0.64
CA GLU A 69 -9.51 33.49 -0.19
C GLU A 69 -10.17 32.15 -0.52
N ARG A 70 -11.36 32.15 -1.12
CA ARG A 70 -12.04 30.91 -1.51
C ARG A 70 -11.19 30.11 -2.51
N PRO A 71 -11.01 28.80 -2.27
CA PRO A 71 -10.19 27.94 -3.11
C PRO A 71 -10.82 27.72 -4.50
N GLU A 72 -10.00 27.31 -5.45
CA GLU A 72 -10.39 26.90 -6.80
C GLU A 72 -10.30 25.38 -7.00
N LEU A 73 -9.73 24.68 -6.02
CA LEU A 73 -9.50 23.24 -5.99
C LEU A 73 -9.40 22.77 -4.54
N LEU A 74 -10.11 21.68 -4.22
CA LEU A 74 -9.99 20.95 -2.96
C LEU A 74 -9.11 19.72 -3.19
N LEU A 75 -8.03 19.61 -2.43
CA LEU A 75 -7.23 18.40 -2.31
C LEU A 75 -7.47 17.80 -0.93
N ALA A 76 -7.99 16.58 -0.85
CA ALA A 76 -8.19 15.88 0.41
C ALA A 76 -7.33 14.62 0.48
N ARG A 77 -6.58 14.45 1.57
CA ARG A 77 -5.82 13.22 1.83
C ARG A 77 -6.43 12.43 2.99
N VAL A 78 -6.81 11.19 2.70
CA VAL A 78 -7.44 10.27 3.66
C VAL A 78 -6.69 8.93 3.65
N ASP A 79 -6.50 8.33 4.83
CA ASP A 79 -5.85 7.02 5.00
C ASP A 79 -6.76 6.06 5.78
N GLY A 80 -6.35 4.79 5.89
CA GLY A 80 -7.10 3.74 6.60
C GLY A 80 -7.29 3.98 8.11
N PHE A 81 -6.63 4.99 8.69
CA PHE A 81 -6.83 5.42 10.07
C PHE A 81 -7.98 6.41 10.23
N MET A 82 -8.45 7.00 9.14
CA MET A 82 -9.57 7.94 9.13
C MET A 82 -9.37 9.11 10.09
N ARG A 83 -8.14 9.60 10.27
CA ARG A 83 -7.87 10.79 11.12
C ARG A 83 -8.41 12.08 10.50
N ASN A 84 -8.45 12.16 9.18
CA ASN A 84 -9.02 13.26 8.40
C ASN A 84 -10.22 12.73 7.60
N GLN A 85 -11.40 13.29 7.83
CA GLN A 85 -12.65 12.86 7.19
C GLN A 85 -13.46 14.09 6.74
N PRO A 86 -13.08 14.78 5.65
CA PRO A 86 -13.95 15.77 5.01
C PRO A 86 -15.28 15.12 4.66
N ALA A 87 -16.39 15.76 5.01
CA ALA A 87 -17.74 15.29 4.73
C ALA A 87 -18.57 16.43 4.15
N ASN A 88 -19.74 16.09 3.62
CA ASN A 88 -20.62 17.02 2.90
C ASN A 88 -19.99 17.52 1.58
N LEU A 89 -19.32 16.61 0.84
CA LEU A 89 -18.73 16.95 -0.47
C LEU A 89 -19.78 17.32 -1.51
N ALA A 90 -21.02 16.81 -1.38
CA ALA A 90 -22.14 17.20 -2.25
C ALA A 90 -22.47 18.71 -2.20
N GLY A 91 -22.07 19.41 -1.13
CA GLY A 91 -22.21 20.87 -1.00
C GLY A 91 -21.02 21.67 -1.54
N VAL A 92 -20.00 21.02 -2.12
CA VAL A 92 -18.78 21.67 -2.62
C VAL A 92 -18.93 21.97 -4.11
N ASP A 93 -18.97 23.25 -4.47
CA ASP A 93 -19.09 23.75 -5.86
C ASP A 93 -17.72 24.12 -6.46
N LEU A 94 -16.76 23.20 -6.37
CA LEU A 94 -15.43 23.33 -7.00
C LEU A 94 -14.80 21.95 -7.20
N PRO A 95 -13.85 21.80 -8.15
CA PRO A 95 -13.20 20.52 -8.39
C PRO A 95 -12.52 19.97 -7.13
N SER A 96 -12.76 18.70 -6.86
CA SER A 96 -12.30 17.99 -5.66
C SER A 96 -11.50 16.74 -6.01
N VAL A 97 -10.40 16.52 -5.31
CA VAL A 97 -9.51 15.37 -5.52
C VAL A 97 -9.30 14.64 -4.20
N LEU A 98 -9.65 13.35 -4.17
CA LEU A 98 -9.29 12.45 -3.08
C LEU A 98 -7.94 11.79 -3.36
N ILE A 99 -6.98 11.97 -2.45
CA ILE A 99 -5.67 11.34 -2.46
C ILE A 99 -5.66 10.22 -1.42
N PHE A 100 -5.52 8.97 -1.88
CA PHE A 100 -5.43 7.82 -1.01
C PHE A 100 -4.07 7.78 -0.30
N GLY A 101 -4.11 7.76 1.03
CA GLY A 101 -2.96 7.68 1.92
C GLY A 101 -2.56 6.25 2.26
N ASP A 102 -2.19 5.99 3.52
CA ASP A 102 -1.82 4.65 3.98
C ASP A 102 -3.00 3.68 3.93
N SER A 103 -2.77 2.51 3.34
CA SER A 103 -3.75 1.43 3.16
C SER A 103 -3.22 0.07 3.66
N HIS A 104 -2.04 0.06 4.30
CA HIS A 104 -1.27 -1.16 4.53
C HIS A 104 -1.43 -1.76 5.92
N HIS A 105 -1.92 -1.00 6.89
CA HIS A 105 -2.09 -1.48 8.25
C HIS A 105 -3.19 -0.75 9.02
N GLY A 106 -3.54 -1.32 10.18
CA GLY A 106 -4.70 -0.88 10.96
C GLY A 106 -5.82 -1.90 10.85
N THR A 107 -7.00 -1.55 11.35
CA THR A 107 -8.18 -2.41 11.28
C THR A 107 -8.88 -2.14 9.96
N ALA A 108 -8.95 -3.15 9.08
CA ALA A 108 -9.66 -3.07 7.79
C ALA A 108 -9.36 -1.79 6.97
N PRO A 109 -8.08 -1.46 6.71
CA PRO A 109 -7.69 -0.17 6.12
C PRO A 109 -8.26 0.07 4.73
N LEU A 110 -8.37 -0.95 3.88
CA LEU A 110 -8.90 -0.82 2.53
C LEU A 110 -10.42 -0.71 2.53
N GLU A 111 -11.12 -1.53 3.33
CA GLU A 111 -12.58 -1.44 3.48
C GLU A 111 -12.99 -0.05 3.92
N ARG A 112 -12.34 0.51 4.95
CA ARG A 112 -12.62 1.87 5.41
C ARG A 112 -12.41 2.90 4.30
N LEU A 113 -11.28 2.83 3.59
CA LEU A 113 -10.97 3.77 2.51
C LEU A 113 -12.02 3.72 1.40
N ILE A 114 -12.48 2.52 1.03
CA ILE A 114 -13.53 2.32 0.03
C ILE A 114 -14.87 2.83 0.56
N ASP A 115 -15.23 2.51 1.80
CA ASP A 115 -16.48 2.99 2.43
C ASP A 115 -16.55 4.51 2.43
N TYR A 116 -15.46 5.17 2.82
CA TYR A 116 -15.37 6.62 2.81
C TYR A 116 -15.45 7.19 1.38
N ALA A 117 -14.64 6.66 0.46
CA ALA A 117 -14.53 7.20 -0.89
C ALA A 117 -15.80 6.99 -1.74
N THR A 118 -16.62 6.00 -1.39
CA THR A 118 -17.93 5.74 -2.03
C THR A 118 -19.06 6.56 -1.38
N ALA A 119 -18.90 6.98 -0.12
CA ALA A 119 -19.88 7.81 0.59
C ALA A 119 -19.76 9.30 0.24
N GLU A 120 -18.56 9.79 -0.08
CA GLU A 120 -18.30 11.20 -0.39
C GLU A 120 -17.96 11.38 -1.89
N PRO A 121 -18.74 12.18 -2.65
CA PRO A 121 -18.61 12.28 -4.11
C PRO A 121 -17.47 13.22 -4.53
N TYR A 122 -16.24 12.72 -4.55
CA TYR A 122 -15.11 13.44 -5.13
C TYR A 122 -15.12 13.37 -6.66
N ASP A 123 -14.68 14.44 -7.33
CA ASP A 123 -14.64 14.50 -8.80
C ASP A 123 -13.52 13.63 -9.38
N PHE A 124 -12.39 13.52 -8.66
CA PHE A 124 -11.23 12.75 -9.08
C PHE A 124 -10.58 12.00 -7.93
N TYR A 125 -9.98 10.86 -8.26
CA TYR A 125 -9.31 9.99 -7.30
C TYR A 125 -7.85 9.78 -7.70
N VAL A 126 -6.93 9.91 -6.74
CA VAL A 126 -5.50 9.71 -6.95
C VAL A 126 -4.96 8.72 -5.95
N VAL A 127 -4.35 7.65 -6.47
CA VAL A 127 -3.40 6.84 -5.73
C VAL A 127 -2.03 7.50 -5.90
N ASP A 128 -1.41 7.98 -4.83
CA ASP A 128 -0.08 8.59 -4.95
C ASP A 128 1.00 7.51 -5.00
N HIS A 129 1.01 6.56 -4.06
CA HIS A 129 2.10 5.59 -3.96
C HIS A 129 1.64 4.14 -4.06
N LYS A 130 0.46 3.81 -3.52
CA LYS A 130 -0.02 2.43 -3.34
C LYS A 130 -0.71 1.87 -4.58
N ARG A 131 -0.05 1.95 -5.73
CA ARG A 131 -0.61 1.56 -7.03
C ARG A 131 -1.19 0.14 -7.01
N GLN A 132 -0.55 -0.78 -6.30
CA GLN A 132 -1.01 -2.17 -6.19
C GLN A 132 -2.44 -2.30 -5.66
N HIS A 133 -2.93 -1.34 -4.86
CA HIS A 133 -4.30 -1.36 -4.34
C HIS A 133 -5.31 -0.64 -5.26
N ALA A 134 -4.87 -0.04 -6.37
CA ALA A 134 -5.76 0.71 -7.26
C ALA A 134 -6.87 -0.16 -7.87
N HIS A 135 -6.61 -1.45 -8.06
CA HIS A 135 -7.62 -2.38 -8.58
C HIS A 135 -8.84 -2.51 -7.65
N TRP A 136 -8.64 -2.44 -6.32
CA TRP A 136 -9.75 -2.44 -5.36
C TRP A 136 -10.63 -1.19 -5.48
N TYR A 137 -10.01 -0.02 -5.64
CA TYR A 137 -10.74 1.24 -5.81
C TYR A 137 -11.50 1.28 -7.15
N ALA A 138 -10.87 0.80 -8.22
CA ALA A 138 -11.51 0.69 -9.52
C ALA A 138 -12.69 -0.31 -9.50
N GLU A 139 -12.53 -1.45 -8.85
CA GLU A 139 -13.61 -2.44 -8.71
C GLU A 139 -14.78 -1.92 -7.85
N ALA A 140 -14.50 -1.06 -6.87
CA ALA A 140 -15.52 -0.35 -6.09
C ALA A 140 -16.27 0.74 -6.89
N GLY A 141 -15.91 0.97 -8.15
CA GLY A 141 -16.56 1.93 -9.04
C GLY A 141 -16.03 3.36 -8.94
N LEU A 142 -14.88 3.57 -8.28
CA LEU A 142 -14.29 4.89 -8.13
C LEU A 142 -13.58 5.32 -9.43
N GLY A 143 -13.97 6.47 -9.97
CA GLY A 143 -13.34 7.04 -11.15
C GLY A 143 -13.83 8.47 -11.45
N PRO A 144 -13.04 9.28 -12.19
CA PRO A 144 -11.73 8.97 -12.78
C PRO A 144 -10.62 8.73 -11.74
N LEU A 145 -9.88 7.63 -11.90
CA LEU A 145 -8.85 7.15 -10.96
C LEU A 145 -7.48 7.14 -11.62
N ALA A 146 -6.53 7.92 -11.07
CA ALA A 146 -5.17 8.04 -11.60
C ALA A 146 -4.11 7.61 -10.58
N TRP A 147 -2.98 7.11 -11.07
CA TRP A 147 -1.76 6.95 -10.29
C TRP A 147 -0.82 8.11 -10.57
N ILE A 148 -0.60 8.99 -9.58
CA ILE A 148 0.33 10.12 -9.70
C ILE A 148 1.42 9.96 -8.63
N PRO A 149 2.55 9.29 -8.96
CA PRO A 149 3.60 9.03 -8.00
C PRO A 149 4.18 10.29 -7.40
N ALA A 150 4.39 10.26 -6.08
CA ALA A 150 5.03 11.33 -5.34
C ALA A 150 4.31 12.69 -5.46
N LEU A 151 2.98 12.68 -5.61
CA LEU A 151 2.18 13.90 -5.66
C LEU A 151 2.45 14.82 -4.47
N LEU A 152 2.83 14.33 -3.30
CA LEU A 152 3.11 15.16 -2.13
C LEU A 152 4.61 15.32 -1.82
N LEU A 153 5.47 15.11 -2.82
CA LEU A 153 6.91 15.33 -2.69
C LEU A 153 7.23 16.82 -2.45
N ALA A 154 8.14 17.08 -1.51
CA ALA A 154 8.67 18.41 -1.28
C ALA A 154 9.54 18.87 -2.45
N ASP A 155 9.44 20.14 -2.83
CA ASP A 155 10.29 20.75 -3.86
C ASP A 155 11.66 21.14 -3.28
N ASP A 156 12.42 20.15 -2.79
CA ASP A 156 13.75 20.30 -2.17
C ASP A 156 14.76 19.40 -2.90
N PHE A 157 15.02 19.70 -4.17
CA PHE A 157 16.00 18.97 -4.98
C PHE A 157 17.42 19.48 -4.69
N ARG A 158 18.21 18.65 -4.02
CA ARG A 158 19.55 19.03 -3.58
C ARG A 158 20.59 18.48 -4.52
N GLN A 159 21.59 19.30 -4.84
CA GLN A 159 22.73 18.84 -5.61
C GLN A 159 23.46 17.72 -4.85
N PRO A 160 23.82 16.61 -5.54
CA PRO A 160 24.68 15.59 -4.94
C PRO A 160 25.97 16.24 -4.44
N ALA A 161 26.25 16.12 -3.14
CA ALA A 161 27.38 16.83 -2.51
C ALA A 161 28.59 15.93 -2.20
N GLY A 162 28.57 14.67 -2.63
CA GLY A 162 29.49 13.64 -2.16
C GLY A 162 29.27 13.32 -0.66
N PRO A 163 29.26 12.04 -0.26
CA PRO A 163 28.95 11.69 1.12
C PRO A 163 30.09 12.09 2.07
N THR A 164 29.77 12.86 3.11
CA THR A 164 30.71 13.30 4.16
C THR A 164 30.66 12.44 5.43
N ARG A 165 29.69 11.52 5.53
CA ARG A 165 29.55 10.56 6.62
C ARG A 165 29.78 9.13 6.11
N PRO A 166 30.61 8.33 6.79
CA PRO A 166 31.02 7.02 6.29
C PRO A 166 29.99 5.90 6.50
N GLU A 167 28.96 6.12 7.30
CA GLU A 167 27.97 5.10 7.70
C GLU A 167 26.80 4.97 6.72
N ALA A 168 26.00 3.90 6.86
CA ALA A 168 24.65 3.83 6.29
C ALA A 168 23.65 4.53 7.24
N CYS A 169 22.52 5.02 6.72
CA CYS A 169 21.47 5.60 7.54
C CYS A 169 20.09 5.03 7.23
N PHE A 170 19.26 4.92 8.26
CA PHE A 170 17.83 4.68 8.15
C PHE A 170 17.08 5.77 8.92
N VAL A 171 16.19 6.49 8.23
CA VAL A 171 15.36 7.54 8.84
C VAL A 171 13.90 7.14 8.83
N GLY A 172 13.34 6.72 9.96
CA GLY A 172 11.96 6.25 9.99
C GLY A 172 11.53 5.67 11.32
N GLN A 173 10.31 5.16 11.35
CA GLN A 173 9.77 4.54 12.55
C GLN A 173 10.28 3.10 12.72
N THR A 174 10.63 2.71 13.94
CA THR A 174 11.07 1.36 14.32
C THR A 174 10.20 0.81 15.46
N GLY A 175 8.90 1.11 15.43
CA GLY A 175 7.94 0.67 16.45
C GLY A 175 7.26 -0.66 16.11
N LYS A 176 6.27 -1.04 16.94
CA LYS A 176 5.49 -2.29 16.82
C LYS A 176 4.84 -2.55 15.46
N HIS A 177 4.62 -1.50 14.67
CA HIS A 177 4.04 -1.59 13.32
C HIS A 177 5.08 -1.94 12.24
N HIS A 178 6.37 -2.04 12.57
CA HIS A 178 7.44 -2.25 11.59
C HIS A 178 8.36 -3.44 11.97
N PRO A 179 7.81 -4.64 12.25
CA PRO A 179 8.61 -5.76 12.77
C PRO A 179 9.67 -6.26 11.77
N LEU A 180 9.36 -6.33 10.47
CA LEU A 180 10.34 -6.72 9.44
C LEU A 180 11.50 -5.73 9.38
N ARG A 181 11.21 -4.43 9.36
CA ARG A 181 12.22 -3.38 9.42
C ARG A 181 13.11 -3.50 10.64
N VAL A 182 12.55 -3.77 11.82
CA VAL A 182 13.35 -3.99 13.04
C VAL A 182 14.30 -5.18 12.87
N ARG A 183 13.83 -6.30 12.29
CA ARG A 183 14.69 -7.46 11.98
C ARG A 183 15.83 -7.11 11.02
N LEU A 184 15.54 -6.39 9.93
CA LEU A 184 16.55 -5.97 8.95
C LEU A 184 17.61 -5.06 9.58
N LEU A 185 17.19 -4.04 10.34
CA LEU A 185 18.12 -3.13 11.02
C LEU A 185 18.98 -3.86 12.07
N ASN A 186 18.43 -4.87 12.75
CA ASN A 186 19.20 -5.71 13.68
C ASN A 186 20.20 -6.59 12.93
N ALA A 187 19.84 -7.19 11.80
CA ALA A 187 20.76 -7.99 10.98
C ALA A 187 21.98 -7.18 10.51
N ILE A 188 21.77 -5.91 10.13
CA ILE A 188 22.87 -4.98 9.79
C ILE A 188 23.79 -4.76 10.99
N ARG A 189 23.22 -4.49 12.17
CA ARG A 189 24.01 -4.27 13.41
C ARG A 189 24.78 -5.52 13.83
N SER A 190 24.15 -6.69 13.79
CA SER A 190 24.77 -7.97 14.11
C SER A 190 25.90 -8.34 13.14
N SER A 191 25.87 -7.81 11.92
CA SER A 191 26.94 -7.96 10.93
C SER A 191 28.13 -7.00 11.14
N GLY A 192 28.10 -6.15 12.18
CA GLY A 192 29.16 -5.19 12.48
C GLY A 192 29.19 -3.97 11.56
N LEU A 193 28.16 -3.75 10.75
CA LEU A 193 28.12 -2.66 9.78
C LEU A 193 27.70 -1.32 10.43
N PRO A 194 28.32 -0.19 10.04
CA PRO A 194 27.99 1.11 10.62
C PRO A 194 26.62 1.58 10.13
N LEU A 195 25.70 1.81 11.07
CA LEU A 195 24.32 2.18 10.79
C LEU A 195 23.77 3.23 11.77
N GLN A 196 23.43 4.40 11.24
CA GLN A 196 22.68 5.43 11.95
C GLN A 196 21.18 5.20 11.78
N VAL A 197 20.45 5.09 12.89
CA VAL A 197 18.97 4.94 12.90
C VAL A 197 18.34 6.10 13.66
N GLY A 198 17.32 6.75 13.10
CA GLY A 198 16.61 7.80 13.83
C GLY A 198 15.35 8.31 13.17
N ARG A 199 14.67 9.21 13.88
CA ARG A 199 13.55 10.01 13.36
C ARG A 199 13.98 11.47 13.33
N MET A 200 13.63 12.19 12.27
CA MET A 200 13.93 13.61 12.15
C MET A 200 12.91 14.32 11.26
N PRO A 201 12.74 15.64 11.39
CA PRO A 201 11.93 16.43 10.47
C PRO A 201 12.41 16.30 9.02
N GLN A 202 11.49 16.39 8.05
CA GLN A 202 11.77 16.11 6.64
C GLN A 202 12.98 16.88 6.09
N LYS A 203 13.06 18.20 6.35
CA LYS A 203 14.19 19.03 5.88
C LYS A 203 15.56 18.57 6.40
N ARG A 204 15.61 18.06 7.65
CA ARG A 204 16.84 17.46 8.20
C ARG A 204 17.12 16.09 7.57
N ALA A 205 16.07 15.34 7.26
CA ALA A 205 16.17 14.04 6.60
C ALA A 205 16.86 14.13 5.24
N TYR A 206 16.47 15.09 4.40
CA TYR A 206 17.15 15.38 3.13
C TYR A 206 18.63 15.71 3.32
N SER A 207 18.99 16.47 4.37
CA SER A 207 20.38 16.78 4.69
C SER A 207 21.18 15.53 5.06
N THR A 208 20.53 14.57 5.70
CA THR A 208 21.13 13.30 6.10
C THR A 208 21.34 12.41 4.87
N TYR A 209 20.34 12.24 3.99
CA TYR A 209 20.50 11.40 2.79
C TYR A 209 21.62 11.87 1.88
N ASN A 210 21.73 13.20 1.69
CA ASN A 210 22.76 13.81 0.85
C ASN A 210 24.19 13.64 1.42
N ARG A 211 24.33 13.48 2.74
CA ARG A 211 25.64 13.41 3.43
C ARG A 211 26.07 12.00 3.79
N THR A 212 25.17 11.03 3.77
CA THR A 212 25.44 9.63 4.13
C THR A 212 25.81 8.83 2.89
N ARG A 213 26.74 7.87 3.01
CA ARG A 213 27.09 6.97 1.89
C ARG A 213 25.89 6.18 1.40
N ILE A 214 25.12 5.56 2.30
CA ILE A 214 23.98 4.71 1.93
C ILE A 214 22.73 5.16 2.70
N SER A 215 21.65 5.46 1.97
CA SER A 215 20.34 5.72 2.57
C SER A 215 19.45 4.50 2.39
N LEU A 216 19.08 3.87 3.50
CA LEU A 216 18.26 2.68 3.53
C LEU A 216 16.77 3.04 3.53
N ASN A 217 16.03 2.35 2.67
CA ASN A 217 14.59 2.25 2.76
C ASN A 217 14.19 0.80 3.07
N CYS A 218 13.19 0.66 3.92
CA CYS A 218 12.55 -0.61 4.21
C CYS A 218 11.06 -0.31 4.22
N SER A 219 10.34 -0.72 3.18
CA SER A 219 8.91 -0.49 3.06
C SER A 219 8.15 -0.99 4.29
N LEU A 220 6.96 -0.44 4.54
CA LEU A 220 6.12 -0.95 5.62
C LEU A 220 5.65 -2.36 5.28
N ASN A 221 5.17 -2.53 4.03
CA ASN A 221 4.54 -3.78 3.63
C ASN A 221 4.66 -4.09 2.13
N GLY A 222 5.84 -3.85 1.54
CA GLY A 222 6.04 -4.00 0.08
C GLY A 222 5.50 -2.81 -0.71
N ASP A 223 5.42 -1.63 -0.09
CA ASP A 223 4.87 -0.43 -0.69
C ASP A 223 5.95 0.49 -1.26
N LEU A 224 5.69 0.99 -2.48
CA LEU A 224 6.32 2.20 -2.96
C LEU A 224 5.93 3.32 -2.00
N ASN A 225 6.88 4.11 -1.54
CA ASN A 225 6.60 5.15 -0.56
C ASN A 225 7.43 6.40 -0.80
N LEU A 226 7.11 7.46 -0.05
CA LEU A 226 7.72 8.77 -0.22
C LEU A 226 9.27 8.70 -0.11
N ARG A 227 9.82 7.76 0.67
CA ARG A 227 11.27 7.65 0.85
C ARG A 227 12.02 7.30 -0.42
N ASN A 228 11.42 6.51 -1.31
CA ASN A 228 12.00 6.19 -2.61
C ASN A 228 12.30 7.48 -3.40
N PHE A 229 11.47 8.50 -3.25
CA PHE A 229 11.62 9.78 -3.93
C PHE A 229 12.48 10.77 -3.16
N GLU A 230 12.34 10.85 -1.83
CA GLU A 230 13.09 11.81 -0.99
C GLU A 230 14.60 11.58 -1.03
N VAL A 231 15.06 10.33 -1.01
CA VAL A 231 16.49 10.02 -1.07
C VAL A 231 17.07 10.45 -2.41
N LEU A 232 16.41 10.10 -3.50
CA LEU A 232 16.83 10.47 -4.84
C LEU A 232 16.78 11.99 -5.03
N ALA A 233 15.73 12.66 -4.54
CA ALA A 233 15.58 14.12 -4.64
C ALA A 233 16.67 14.84 -3.83
N ALA A 234 17.09 14.26 -2.70
CA ALA A 234 18.22 14.75 -1.92
C ALA A 234 19.59 14.44 -2.56
N GLY A 235 19.66 13.72 -3.68
CA GLY A 235 20.92 13.32 -4.32
C GLY A 235 21.68 12.23 -3.54
N GLY A 236 20.98 11.47 -2.71
CA GLY A 236 21.55 10.36 -1.94
C GLY A 236 21.48 9.04 -2.70
N PHE A 237 22.37 8.11 -2.36
CA PHE A 237 22.31 6.73 -2.84
C PHE A 237 21.24 5.94 -2.08
N LEU A 238 20.24 5.42 -2.79
CA LEU A 238 19.13 4.64 -2.23
C LEU A 238 19.38 3.13 -2.34
N LEU A 239 19.31 2.45 -1.19
CA LEU A 239 19.18 0.99 -1.12
C LEU A 239 17.81 0.65 -0.50
N THR A 240 16.92 0.03 -1.27
CA THR A 240 15.51 -0.23 -0.91
C THR A 240 15.14 -1.70 -1.09
N ASP A 241 14.12 -2.20 -0.41
CA ASP A 241 13.63 -3.56 -0.67
C ASP A 241 13.07 -3.70 -2.10
N ARG A 242 13.20 -4.89 -2.69
CA ARG A 242 12.53 -5.24 -3.94
C ARG A 242 11.02 -5.32 -3.69
N LEU A 243 10.26 -4.64 -4.54
CA LEU A 243 8.80 -4.55 -4.44
C LEU A 243 8.12 -5.48 -5.46
N SER A 244 6.82 -5.72 -5.28
CA SER A 244 6.02 -6.36 -6.33
C SER A 244 6.01 -5.46 -7.57
N THR A 245 6.01 -6.05 -8.76
CA THR A 245 5.88 -5.31 -10.02
C THR A 245 4.61 -4.45 -10.04
N LEU A 246 3.56 -4.88 -9.33
CA LEU A 246 2.29 -4.16 -9.18
C LEU A 246 2.42 -2.87 -8.33
N ALA A 247 3.47 -2.75 -7.50
CA ALA A 247 3.74 -1.53 -6.74
C ALA A 247 4.34 -0.40 -7.62
N GLY A 248 4.84 -0.74 -8.81
CA GLY A 248 5.30 0.22 -9.82
C GLY A 248 6.68 0.82 -9.59
N LEU A 249 7.56 0.20 -8.77
CA LEU A 249 8.93 0.70 -8.61
C LEU A 249 9.71 0.62 -9.92
N ASP A 250 9.65 -0.54 -10.58
CA ASP A 250 10.41 -0.84 -11.81
C ASP A 250 9.87 -0.10 -13.04
N ASP A 251 8.65 0.44 -12.96
CA ASP A 251 8.08 1.32 -13.98
C ASP A 251 8.66 2.75 -13.91
N LEU A 252 9.24 3.13 -12.77
CA LEU A 252 9.73 4.47 -12.50
C LEU A 252 11.25 4.56 -12.43
N PHE A 253 11.91 3.50 -11.99
CA PHE A 253 13.34 3.47 -11.69
C PHE A 253 13.97 2.14 -12.14
N THR A 254 15.23 2.19 -12.54
CA THR A 254 16.01 1.01 -12.95
C THR A 254 17.01 0.61 -11.87
N ASP A 255 16.93 -0.64 -11.40
CA ASP A 255 17.86 -1.22 -10.43
C ASP A 255 19.31 -1.21 -10.96
N GLY A 256 20.27 -0.79 -10.14
CA GLY A 256 21.68 -0.61 -10.52
C GLY A 256 21.98 0.64 -11.36
N GLN A 257 20.96 1.45 -11.68
CA GLN A 257 21.13 2.74 -12.37
C GLN A 257 20.60 3.91 -11.55
N ASP A 258 19.33 3.88 -11.12
CA ASP A 258 18.71 4.95 -10.34
C ASP A 258 18.81 4.73 -8.83
N LEU A 259 18.71 3.46 -8.42
CA LEU A 259 18.72 2.99 -7.05
C LEU A 259 19.23 1.55 -7.04
N VAL A 260 19.38 0.97 -5.86
CA VAL A 260 19.67 -0.46 -5.69
C VAL A 260 18.56 -1.11 -4.87
N THR A 261 18.09 -2.27 -5.32
CA THR A 261 17.14 -3.09 -4.56
C THR A 261 17.83 -4.19 -3.76
N TYR A 262 17.18 -4.73 -2.72
CA TYR A 262 17.60 -5.95 -2.02
C TYR A 262 16.43 -6.92 -1.78
N ASP A 263 16.72 -8.22 -1.72
CA ASP A 263 15.70 -9.27 -1.61
C ASP A 263 15.48 -9.74 -0.16
N ASP A 264 16.57 -9.84 0.61
CA ASP A 264 16.53 -10.29 2.01
C ASP A 264 17.64 -9.65 2.87
N ALA A 265 17.79 -10.12 4.12
CA ALA A 265 18.75 -9.58 5.07
C ALA A 265 20.21 -9.85 4.66
N ASP A 266 20.50 -11.00 4.06
CA ASP A 266 21.86 -11.38 3.67
C ASP A 266 22.29 -10.56 2.45
N ASP A 267 21.43 -10.44 1.45
CA ASP A 267 21.63 -9.57 0.30
C ASP A 267 21.75 -8.09 0.71
N LEU A 268 20.89 -7.62 1.62
CA LEU A 268 20.97 -6.27 2.19
C LEU A 268 22.35 -5.99 2.82
N THR A 269 22.83 -6.88 3.70
CA THR A 269 24.14 -6.69 4.34
C THR A 269 25.30 -6.82 3.34
N GLY A 270 25.18 -7.72 2.37
CA GLY A 270 26.13 -7.86 1.26
C GLY A 270 26.25 -6.59 0.43
N LYS A 271 25.12 -6.02 0.01
CA LYS A 271 25.07 -4.76 -0.75
C LYS A 271 25.55 -3.57 0.07
N ILE A 272 25.28 -3.51 1.38
CA ILE A 272 25.86 -2.47 2.25
C ILE A 272 27.39 -2.57 2.24
N ARG A 273 27.97 -3.77 2.43
CA ARG A 273 29.44 -3.96 2.36
C ARG A 273 30.00 -3.48 1.03
N LYS A 274 29.41 -3.96 -0.08
CA LYS A 274 29.81 -3.57 -1.44
C LYS A 274 29.83 -2.05 -1.61
N TYR A 275 28.72 -1.36 -1.36
CA TYR A 275 28.61 0.07 -1.67
C TYR A 275 29.30 1.00 -0.67
N LEU A 276 29.73 0.50 0.49
CA LEU A 276 30.64 1.22 1.38
C LEU A 276 32.05 1.31 0.78
N GLU A 277 32.48 0.31 0.00
CA GLU A 277 33.80 0.22 -0.64
C GLU A 277 33.84 0.82 -2.06
N HIS A 278 32.73 0.77 -2.81
CA HIS A 278 32.67 1.21 -4.21
C HIS A 278 32.08 2.62 -4.37
N SER A 279 32.89 3.66 -4.12
CA SER A 279 32.39 5.05 -4.18
C SER A 279 31.96 5.51 -5.56
N GLU A 280 32.71 5.19 -6.61
CA GLU A 280 32.41 5.66 -7.98
C GLU A 280 31.09 5.08 -8.50
N GLU A 281 30.88 3.77 -8.35
CA GLU A 281 29.63 3.11 -8.77
C GLU A 281 28.43 3.69 -8.02
N ARG A 282 28.57 3.86 -6.71
CA ARG A 282 27.53 4.42 -5.84
C ARG A 282 27.18 5.86 -6.21
N ASP A 283 28.18 6.71 -6.40
CA ASP A 283 27.96 8.13 -6.68
C ASP A 283 27.38 8.32 -8.10
N ARG A 284 27.77 7.46 -9.07
CA ARG A 284 27.15 7.38 -10.40
C ARG A 284 25.66 7.03 -10.30
N ILE A 285 25.30 6.00 -9.51
CA ILE A 285 23.91 5.59 -9.32
C ILE A 285 23.09 6.71 -8.66
N ALA A 286 23.61 7.32 -7.59
CA ALA A 286 22.94 8.43 -6.91
C ALA A 286 22.70 9.63 -7.83
N ALA A 287 23.68 9.99 -8.66
CA ALA A 287 23.55 11.08 -9.62
C ALA A 287 22.50 10.78 -10.71
N HIS A 288 22.47 9.55 -11.23
CA HIS A 288 21.47 9.14 -12.22
C HIS A 288 20.05 9.13 -11.62
N GLY A 289 19.87 8.52 -10.45
CA GLY A 289 18.59 8.52 -9.74
C GLY A 289 18.09 9.93 -9.40
N HIS A 290 19.00 10.83 -9.00
CA HIS A 290 18.68 12.24 -8.80
C HIS A 290 18.19 12.91 -10.10
N ALA A 291 18.88 12.70 -11.22
CA ALA A 291 18.47 13.25 -12.51
C ALA A 291 17.10 12.70 -12.97
N THR A 292 16.86 11.40 -12.79
CA THR A 292 15.59 10.75 -13.08
C THR A 292 14.45 11.35 -12.26
N VAL A 293 14.61 11.48 -10.93
CA VAL A 293 13.53 12.02 -10.09
C VAL A 293 13.26 13.50 -10.39
N ARG A 294 14.31 14.28 -10.69
CA ARG A 294 14.16 15.70 -11.08
C ARG A 294 13.41 15.86 -12.39
N ARG A 295 13.66 14.98 -13.35
CA ARG A 295 13.01 14.97 -14.67
C ARG A 295 11.55 14.53 -14.59
N LEU A 296 11.25 13.52 -13.77
CA LEU A 296 9.93 12.88 -13.76
C LEU A 296 8.97 13.41 -12.68
N PHE A 297 9.49 14.02 -11.61
CA PHE A 297 8.71 14.38 -10.42
C PHE A 297 9.00 15.79 -9.89
N SER A 298 9.52 16.68 -10.74
CA SER A 298 9.59 18.11 -10.41
C SER A 298 8.21 18.65 -10.01
N LEU A 299 8.19 19.76 -9.28
CA LEU A 299 6.93 20.44 -8.97
C LEU A 299 6.14 20.76 -10.25
N GLU A 300 6.83 21.16 -11.31
CA GLU A 300 6.23 21.43 -12.62
C GLU A 300 5.55 20.20 -13.22
N GLU A 301 6.23 19.05 -13.29
CA GLU A 301 5.64 17.82 -13.84
C GLU A 301 4.45 17.33 -13.02
N ARG A 302 4.54 17.39 -11.69
CA ARG A 302 3.43 17.00 -10.82
C ARG A 302 2.24 17.96 -10.97
N THR A 303 2.50 19.26 -11.07
CA THR A 303 1.46 20.28 -11.33
C THR A 303 0.79 20.03 -12.69
N ARG A 304 1.57 19.70 -13.71
CA ARG A 304 1.08 19.39 -15.07
C ARG A 304 0.17 18.16 -15.08
N ARG A 305 0.54 17.09 -14.36
CA ARG A 305 -0.28 15.86 -14.22
C ARG A 305 -1.57 16.12 -13.45
N LEU A 306 -1.49 16.79 -12.30
CA LEU A 306 -2.67 17.15 -11.51
C LEU A 306 -3.62 18.06 -12.30
N THR A 307 -3.07 19.06 -12.98
CA THR A 307 -3.83 19.96 -13.85
C THR A 307 -4.49 19.23 -15.00
N GLY A 308 -3.76 18.36 -15.70
CA GLY A 308 -4.30 17.58 -16.81
C GLY A 308 -5.46 16.69 -16.37
N LEU A 309 -5.36 16.07 -15.18
CA LEU A 309 -6.46 15.31 -14.60
C LEU A 309 -7.67 16.21 -14.33
N VAL A 310 -7.49 17.29 -13.56
CA VAL A 310 -8.60 18.10 -13.04
C VAL A 310 -9.27 18.97 -14.11
N ARG A 311 -8.50 19.53 -15.05
CA ARG A 311 -9.01 20.45 -16.08
C ARG A 311 -9.45 19.76 -17.35
N ASP A 312 -8.68 18.75 -17.78
CA ASP A 312 -8.88 18.11 -19.09
C ASP A 312 -9.45 16.69 -18.97
N GLY A 313 -9.61 16.15 -17.76
CA GLY A 313 -9.92 14.73 -17.55
C GLY A 313 -8.81 13.80 -18.08
N ARG A 314 -7.61 14.33 -18.34
CA ARG A 314 -6.55 13.63 -19.05
C ARG A 314 -5.68 12.82 -18.08
N ILE A 315 -5.74 11.50 -18.21
CA ILE A 315 -4.84 10.56 -17.55
C ILE A 315 -3.83 10.05 -18.57
N GLU A 316 -2.55 10.37 -18.37
CA GLU A 316 -1.47 9.88 -19.24
C GLU A 316 -1.33 8.36 -19.09
N PRO A 317 -0.91 7.62 -20.15
CA PRO A 317 -0.74 6.17 -20.06
C PRO A 317 0.15 5.72 -18.89
N ALA A 318 1.24 6.44 -18.61
CA ALA A 318 2.14 6.16 -17.48
C ALA A 318 1.51 6.39 -16.10
N ASN A 319 0.44 7.20 -16.02
CA ASN A 319 -0.31 7.50 -14.80
C ASN A 319 -1.62 6.71 -14.72
N SER A 320 -1.91 5.85 -15.70
CA SER A 320 -3.15 5.11 -15.76
C SER A 320 -3.09 3.89 -14.85
N VAL A 321 -4.08 3.77 -13.96
CA VAL A 321 -4.24 2.54 -13.16
C VAL A 321 -4.60 1.34 -14.03
N LEU A 322 -5.11 1.56 -15.26
CA LEU A 322 -5.45 0.51 -16.22
C LEU A 322 -4.22 -0.27 -16.74
N GLY A 323 -3.01 0.21 -16.43
CA GLY A 323 -1.80 -0.62 -16.59
C GLY A 323 -1.83 -1.86 -15.70
N ASP A 324 -2.56 -1.82 -14.58
CA ASP A 324 -2.89 -3.02 -13.81
C ASP A 324 -3.91 -3.86 -14.58
N ARG A 325 -3.43 -5.00 -15.04
CA ARG A 325 -4.11 -5.93 -15.90
C ARG A 325 -5.28 -6.67 -15.25
N ARG A 326 -5.45 -6.57 -13.93
CA ARG A 326 -6.59 -7.14 -13.21
C ARG A 326 -7.86 -6.29 -13.40
N ILE A 327 -7.69 -4.98 -13.56
CA ILE A 327 -8.79 -4.04 -13.71
C ILE A 327 -9.60 -4.37 -14.97
N GLY A 328 -10.90 -4.61 -14.79
CA GLY A 328 -11.82 -4.96 -15.87
C GLY A 328 -11.72 -6.39 -16.40
N ARG A 329 -10.82 -7.24 -15.87
CA ARG A 329 -10.64 -8.62 -16.35
C ARG A 329 -11.30 -9.68 -15.47
N TYR A 330 -11.34 -9.47 -14.16
CA TYR A 330 -12.15 -10.29 -13.27
C TYR A 330 -12.76 -9.42 -12.16
N ALA A 331 -14.06 -9.17 -12.27
CA ALA A 331 -14.83 -8.49 -11.24
C ALA A 331 -15.50 -9.49 -10.30
N SER A 332 -15.76 -9.07 -9.07
CA SER A 332 -16.64 -9.79 -8.14
C SER A 332 -18.04 -9.93 -8.73
N ARG A 333 -18.73 -11.01 -8.36
CA ARG A 333 -20.11 -11.28 -8.81
C ARG A 333 -21.16 -10.51 -8.02
N SER A 334 -20.82 -10.06 -6.81
CA SER A 334 -21.69 -9.30 -5.93
C SER A 334 -20.87 -8.44 -4.97
N GLY A 335 -21.50 -7.49 -4.29
CA GLY A 335 -20.85 -6.72 -3.22
C GLY A 335 -20.39 -7.61 -2.05
N ALA A 336 -21.11 -8.70 -1.75
CA ALA A 336 -20.72 -9.66 -0.73
C ALA A 336 -19.43 -10.41 -1.12
N HIS A 337 -19.32 -10.81 -2.39
CA HIS A 337 -18.12 -11.44 -2.93
C HIS A 337 -16.92 -10.46 -2.87
N PHE A 338 -17.12 -9.21 -3.28
CA PHE A 338 -16.08 -8.17 -3.17
C PHE A 338 -15.55 -8.00 -1.75
N ARG A 339 -16.45 -7.90 -0.76
CA ARG A 339 -16.09 -7.77 0.66
C ARG A 339 -15.33 -8.99 1.17
N PHE A 340 -15.78 -10.19 0.80
CA PHE A 340 -15.09 -11.42 1.17
C PHE A 340 -13.64 -11.43 0.67
N ARG A 341 -13.43 -11.18 -0.63
CA ARG A 341 -12.09 -11.09 -1.22
C ARG A 341 -11.22 -10.06 -0.51
N LEU A 342 -11.76 -8.88 -0.26
CA LEU A 342 -11.06 -7.79 0.39
C LEU A 342 -10.64 -8.11 1.83
N ARG A 343 -11.48 -8.81 2.61
CA ARG A 343 -11.14 -9.23 3.97
C ARG A 343 -10.05 -10.30 3.99
N ILE A 344 -10.11 -11.28 3.09
CA ILE A 344 -9.04 -12.28 2.94
C ILE A 344 -7.72 -11.62 2.56
N TYR A 345 -7.75 -10.68 1.62
CA TYR A 345 -6.56 -9.91 1.23
C TYR A 345 -5.98 -9.14 2.43
N GLN A 346 -6.80 -8.40 3.17
CA GLN A 346 -6.34 -7.63 4.33
C GLN A 346 -5.78 -8.50 5.47
N TRP A 347 -6.36 -9.70 5.65
CA TRP A 347 -5.84 -10.68 6.60
C TRP A 347 -4.42 -11.16 6.20
N ALA A 348 -4.24 -11.55 4.94
CA ALA A 348 -2.95 -11.95 4.41
C ALA A 348 -1.94 -10.79 4.39
N GLN A 349 -2.41 -9.58 4.08
CA GLN A 349 -1.62 -8.35 4.12
C GLN A 349 -1.03 -8.10 5.52
N GLU A 350 -1.81 -8.33 6.57
CA GLU A 350 -1.34 -8.14 7.95
C GLU A 350 -0.32 -9.21 8.37
N LEU A 351 -0.49 -10.45 7.92
CA LEU A 351 0.53 -11.49 8.08
C LEU A 351 1.82 -11.14 7.32
N HIS A 352 1.71 -10.68 6.08
CA HIS A 352 2.83 -10.25 5.23
C HIS A 352 3.62 -9.08 5.83
N ARG A 353 2.96 -8.23 6.62
CA ARG A 353 3.61 -7.13 7.35
C ARG A 353 4.42 -7.64 8.56
N ARG A 354 3.93 -8.69 9.23
CA ARG A 354 4.50 -9.20 10.49
C ARG A 354 5.59 -10.25 10.26
N ARG A 355 5.39 -11.13 9.29
CA ARG A 355 6.25 -12.30 9.02
C ARG A 355 7.16 -12.06 7.80
N ASN A 356 8.27 -12.78 7.75
CA ASN A 356 9.13 -12.80 6.57
C ASN A 356 8.87 -14.09 5.81
N GLY A 357 8.47 -13.99 4.54
CA GLY A 357 8.08 -15.14 3.74
C GLY A 357 6.73 -15.74 4.19
N LEU A 358 5.82 -15.91 3.24
CA LEU A 358 4.60 -16.71 3.39
C LEU A 358 4.49 -17.63 2.18
N SER A 359 4.00 -18.85 2.38
CA SER A 359 3.62 -19.74 1.27
C SER A 359 2.11 -19.81 1.21
N VAL A 360 1.53 -19.51 0.06
CA VAL A 360 0.09 -19.57 -0.17
C VAL A 360 -0.18 -20.56 -1.29
N VAL A 361 -0.92 -21.62 -0.98
CA VAL A 361 -1.28 -22.67 -1.94
C VAL A 361 -2.79 -22.63 -2.18
N CYS A 362 -3.19 -22.26 -3.38
CA CYS A 362 -4.58 -22.21 -3.81
C CYS A 362 -5.00 -23.53 -4.46
N SER A 363 -6.07 -24.16 -3.98
CA SER A 363 -6.67 -25.34 -4.62
C SER A 363 -7.30 -24.99 -5.95
N ASN A 364 -7.47 -26.00 -6.80
CA ASN A 364 -8.12 -25.84 -8.10
C ASN A 364 -9.56 -25.33 -7.97
N ASP A 365 -10.25 -25.72 -6.90
CA ASP A 365 -11.67 -25.38 -6.71
C ASP A 365 -11.86 -24.08 -5.92
N SER A 366 -10.78 -23.51 -5.36
CA SER A 366 -10.78 -22.18 -4.75
C SER A 366 -10.95 -21.07 -5.79
N ASP A 367 -11.53 -19.95 -5.39
CA ASP A 367 -11.67 -18.77 -6.25
C ASP A 367 -10.28 -18.26 -6.72
N VAL A 368 -10.05 -18.30 -8.03
CA VAL A 368 -8.82 -17.84 -8.68
C VAL A 368 -8.54 -16.35 -8.48
N ARG A 369 -9.57 -15.55 -8.21
CA ARG A 369 -9.46 -14.11 -7.99
C ARG A 369 -8.68 -13.80 -6.71
N LEU A 370 -8.92 -14.57 -5.64
CA LEU A 370 -8.15 -14.45 -4.39
C LEU A 370 -6.66 -14.67 -4.61
N CYS A 371 -6.30 -15.64 -5.45
CA CYS A 371 -4.92 -15.86 -5.85
C CYS A 371 -4.35 -14.62 -6.53
N CYS A 372 -5.07 -14.07 -7.52
CA CYS A 372 -4.63 -12.88 -8.25
C CYS A 372 -4.57 -11.61 -7.37
N ASP A 373 -5.41 -11.50 -6.36
CA ASP A 373 -5.41 -10.39 -5.39
C ASP A 373 -4.16 -10.45 -4.48
N LEU A 374 -3.75 -11.65 -4.06
CA LEU A 374 -2.58 -11.83 -3.19
C LEU A 374 -1.24 -11.60 -3.90
N ALA A 375 -1.22 -11.47 -5.24
CA ALA A 375 -0.03 -11.19 -6.03
C ALA A 375 0.63 -9.82 -5.71
N ASP A 376 -0.09 -8.92 -5.03
CA ASP A 376 0.45 -7.64 -4.55
C ASP A 376 1.49 -7.80 -3.44
N LEU A 377 1.45 -8.92 -2.72
CA LEU A 377 2.25 -9.16 -1.52
C LEU A 377 3.61 -9.75 -1.90
N SER A 378 4.62 -8.89 -2.09
CA SER A 378 5.92 -9.24 -2.68
C SER A 378 6.72 -10.35 -1.98
N ARG A 379 6.43 -10.64 -0.70
CA ARG A 379 7.08 -11.72 0.07
C ARG A 379 6.17 -12.94 0.26
N VAL A 380 5.11 -13.05 -0.52
CA VAL A 380 4.28 -14.25 -0.61
C VAL A 380 4.75 -15.08 -1.79
N ARG A 381 5.14 -16.32 -1.52
CA ARG A 381 5.26 -17.35 -2.55
C ARG A 381 3.86 -17.86 -2.85
N LEU A 382 3.36 -17.55 -4.04
CA LEU A 382 1.99 -17.84 -4.42
C LEU A 382 1.97 -19.01 -5.40
N GLN A 383 1.24 -20.06 -5.03
CA GLN A 383 1.14 -21.28 -5.81
C GLN A 383 -0.33 -21.61 -6.08
N ARG A 384 -0.64 -22.11 -7.28
CA ARG A 384 -1.98 -22.56 -7.61
C ARG A 384 -1.97 -23.92 -8.28
N ASP A 385 -2.90 -24.77 -7.86
CA ASP A 385 -3.31 -25.93 -8.63
C ASP A 385 -4.07 -25.49 -9.88
N THR A 386 -3.38 -25.52 -11.01
CA THR A 386 -3.82 -24.94 -12.28
C THR A 386 -4.36 -25.99 -13.24
N ARG A 387 -5.02 -27.05 -12.75
CA ARG A 387 -5.68 -28.06 -13.61
C ARG A 387 -6.72 -27.43 -14.55
N SER A 388 -7.38 -26.35 -14.13
CA SER A 388 -8.29 -25.54 -14.95
C SER A 388 -7.55 -24.69 -16.00
N GLU A 389 -7.85 -24.88 -17.30
CA GLU A 389 -7.32 -24.02 -18.38
C GLU A 389 -7.86 -22.58 -18.28
N GLN A 390 -9.10 -22.41 -17.83
CA GLN A 390 -9.71 -21.09 -17.64
C GLN A 390 -8.94 -20.27 -16.60
N ASP A 391 -8.48 -20.90 -15.52
CA ASP A 391 -7.71 -20.24 -14.47
C ASP A 391 -6.33 -19.84 -14.98
N ARG A 392 -5.66 -20.74 -15.73
CA ARG A 392 -4.38 -20.45 -16.40
C ARG A 392 -4.52 -19.28 -17.36
N GLN A 393 -5.60 -19.25 -18.12
CA GLN A 393 -5.89 -18.15 -19.04
C GLN A 393 -6.11 -16.84 -18.29
N LEU A 394 -6.88 -16.84 -17.20
CA LEU A 394 -7.12 -15.64 -16.42
C LEU A 394 -5.83 -15.09 -15.79
N ILE A 395 -5.02 -15.94 -15.15
CA ILE A 395 -3.72 -15.55 -14.58
C ILE A 395 -2.81 -14.91 -15.64
N ARG A 396 -2.72 -15.51 -16.84
CA ARG A 396 -1.95 -14.96 -17.96
C ARG A 396 -2.52 -13.61 -18.43
N GLN A 397 -3.84 -13.50 -18.55
CA GLN A 397 -4.50 -12.25 -18.95
C GLN A 397 -4.27 -11.14 -17.93
N CYS A 398 -4.19 -11.47 -16.64
CA CYS A 398 -3.84 -10.55 -15.56
C CYS A 398 -2.34 -10.22 -15.51
N GLY A 399 -1.50 -10.86 -16.33
CA GLY A 399 -0.05 -10.63 -16.33
C GLY A 399 0.66 -11.23 -15.11
N LEU A 400 0.07 -12.25 -14.48
CA LEU A 400 0.55 -12.82 -13.22
C LEU A 400 1.22 -14.20 -13.40
N ALA A 401 1.53 -14.59 -14.64
CA ALA A 401 2.09 -15.91 -14.94
C ALA A 401 3.47 -16.14 -14.31
N ASP A 402 4.28 -15.09 -14.17
CA ASP A 402 5.61 -15.16 -13.53
C ASP A 402 5.52 -15.00 -11.99
N VAL A 403 4.34 -14.69 -11.46
CA VAL A 403 4.10 -14.47 -10.02
C VAL A 403 3.41 -15.68 -9.38
N VAL A 404 2.49 -16.32 -10.11
CA VAL A 404 1.74 -17.49 -9.63
C VAL A 404 2.39 -18.77 -10.13
N GLU A 405 3.04 -19.50 -9.23
CA GLU A 405 3.67 -20.78 -9.55
C GLU A 405 2.60 -21.86 -9.81
N PRO A 406 2.58 -22.48 -11.01
CA PRO A 406 1.71 -23.62 -11.26
C PRO A 406 2.25 -24.85 -10.51
N VAL A 407 1.40 -25.48 -9.70
CA VAL A 407 1.77 -26.69 -8.97
C VAL A 407 0.72 -27.78 -9.17
N GLY A 408 1.14 -29.01 -9.46
CA GLY A 408 0.27 -30.18 -9.27
C GLY A 408 0.31 -30.53 -7.79
N MET A 409 -0.76 -30.25 -7.04
CA MET A 409 -0.87 -30.40 -5.57
C MET A 409 0.23 -31.27 -4.93
N PRO A 410 1.37 -30.69 -4.47
CA PRO A 410 2.46 -31.51 -3.95
C PRO A 410 2.10 -32.25 -2.65
N ALA A 411 2.88 -33.29 -2.35
CA ALA A 411 3.02 -33.91 -1.03
C ALA A 411 3.53 -32.86 0.00
N ARG A 412 3.67 -33.25 1.28
CA ARG A 412 4.21 -32.37 2.35
C ARG A 412 5.38 -31.54 1.81
N GLU A 413 5.25 -30.21 1.88
CA GLU A 413 6.38 -29.33 1.60
C GLU A 413 7.51 -29.68 2.57
N GLU A 414 8.74 -29.72 2.07
CA GLU A 414 9.92 -29.67 2.94
C GLU A 414 9.77 -28.47 3.86
N GLN A 415 10.11 -28.64 5.15
CA GLN A 415 10.02 -27.57 6.15
C GLN A 415 10.92 -26.39 5.75
N THR A 416 10.39 -25.45 4.98
CA THR A 416 11.08 -24.23 4.56
C THR A 416 11.14 -23.16 5.66
N GLY A 417 10.59 -23.46 6.85
CA GLY A 417 10.46 -22.51 7.96
C GLY A 417 9.45 -21.37 7.71
N ARG A 418 8.76 -21.38 6.54
CA ARG A 418 7.74 -20.39 6.17
C ARG A 418 6.35 -20.88 6.59
N PRO A 419 5.48 -20.00 7.11
CA PRO A 419 4.07 -20.34 7.33
C PRO A 419 3.39 -20.73 6.01
N VAL A 420 2.68 -21.86 6.01
CA VAL A 420 1.92 -22.36 4.87
C VAL A 420 0.43 -22.10 5.08
N ILE A 421 -0.16 -21.41 4.11
CA ILE A 421 -1.59 -21.08 4.05
C ILE A 421 -2.21 -21.82 2.87
N VAL A 422 -3.30 -22.54 3.09
CA VAL A 422 -4.05 -23.21 2.02
C VAL A 422 -5.37 -22.49 1.78
N LEU A 423 -5.62 -22.06 0.55
CA LEU A 423 -6.94 -21.58 0.12
C LEU A 423 -7.68 -22.74 -0.56
N CYS A 424 -8.84 -23.11 -0.05
CA CYS A 424 -9.60 -24.24 -0.59
C CYS A 424 -11.10 -24.13 -0.35
N ARG A 425 -11.86 -25.09 -0.89
CA ARG A 425 -13.27 -25.26 -0.58
C ARG A 425 -13.46 -26.02 0.73
N ALA A 426 -14.63 -25.87 1.34
CA ALA A 426 -14.95 -26.50 2.63
C ALA A 426 -14.77 -28.03 2.59
N HIS A 427 -15.20 -28.68 1.51
CA HIS A 427 -15.10 -30.14 1.35
C HIS A 427 -13.66 -30.64 1.16
N GLU A 428 -12.72 -29.77 0.77
CA GLU A 428 -11.30 -30.12 0.60
C GLU A 428 -10.48 -29.94 1.89
N ALA A 429 -10.98 -29.11 2.83
CA ALA A 429 -10.20 -28.57 3.94
C ALA A 429 -9.54 -29.64 4.81
N LEU A 430 -10.29 -30.67 5.25
CA LEU A 430 -9.76 -31.72 6.10
C LEU A 430 -8.74 -32.59 5.38
N ALA A 431 -9.01 -32.98 4.13
CA ALA A 431 -8.10 -33.80 3.34
C ALA A 431 -6.79 -33.05 3.02
N LEU A 432 -6.87 -31.75 2.74
CA LEU A 432 -5.69 -30.90 2.53
C LEU A 432 -4.93 -30.68 3.84
N HIS A 433 -5.62 -30.50 4.96
CA HIS A 433 -4.97 -30.45 6.26
C HIS A 433 -4.16 -31.72 6.54
N ASP A 434 -4.79 -32.89 6.42
CA ASP A 434 -4.14 -34.16 6.76
C ASP A 434 -2.91 -34.44 5.86
N ARG A 435 -2.92 -33.93 4.62
CA ARG A 435 -1.80 -34.05 3.66
C ARG A 435 -0.69 -33.02 3.88
N ARG A 436 -1.02 -31.78 4.27
CA ARG A 436 -0.09 -30.64 4.29
C ARG A 436 0.30 -30.16 5.68
N ALA A 437 -0.52 -30.41 6.68
CA ALA A 437 -0.45 -29.85 8.03
C ALA A 437 -0.21 -28.32 8.02
N PRO A 438 -1.00 -27.53 7.27
CA PRO A 438 -0.76 -26.11 7.08
C PRO A 438 -0.89 -25.34 8.40
N ASP A 439 -0.30 -24.15 8.44
CA ASP A 439 -0.43 -23.25 9.59
C ASP A 439 -1.75 -22.46 9.54
N ALA A 440 -2.34 -22.31 8.35
CA ALA A 440 -3.69 -21.79 8.18
C ALA A 440 -4.43 -22.40 6.98
N ILE A 441 -5.75 -22.44 7.08
CA ILE A 441 -6.68 -22.80 6.02
C ILE A 441 -7.67 -21.64 5.85
N ILE A 442 -7.84 -21.20 4.62
CA ILE A 442 -8.86 -20.24 4.22
C ILE A 442 -9.88 -21.01 3.39
N VAL A 443 -11.07 -21.18 3.96
CA VAL A 443 -12.23 -21.76 3.30
C VAL A 443 -12.93 -20.66 2.52
N THR A 444 -13.05 -20.84 1.21
CA THR A 444 -13.72 -19.87 0.33
C THR A 444 -15.22 -20.12 0.33
N ASP A 445 -16.03 -19.14 0.75
CA ASP A 445 -17.50 -19.20 0.68
C ASP A 445 -18.07 -19.07 -0.74
N PHE A 446 -17.19 -18.82 -1.72
CA PHE A 446 -17.52 -18.66 -3.13
C PHE A 446 -16.87 -19.76 -3.97
N THR A 447 -17.61 -20.26 -4.97
CA THR A 447 -17.13 -21.25 -5.94
C THR A 447 -15.96 -20.69 -6.76
N ARG A 448 -15.29 -21.54 -7.54
CA ARG A 448 -14.29 -21.12 -8.53
C ARG A 448 -14.80 -19.98 -9.44
N ASP A 449 -16.09 -19.98 -9.76
CA ASP A 449 -16.70 -18.98 -10.65
C ASP A 449 -17.15 -17.71 -9.92
N GLY A 450 -17.06 -17.69 -8.59
CA GLY A 450 -17.39 -16.55 -7.72
C GLY A 450 -18.84 -16.52 -7.26
N GLU A 451 -19.56 -17.64 -7.37
CA GLU A 451 -20.94 -17.80 -6.93
C GLU A 451 -20.99 -18.23 -5.45
N PRO A 452 -21.99 -17.82 -4.66
CA PRO A 452 -22.15 -18.30 -3.29
C PRO A 452 -22.21 -19.83 -3.25
N ASP A 453 -21.48 -20.43 -2.31
CA ASP A 453 -21.53 -21.87 -2.09
C ASP A 453 -22.75 -22.26 -1.25
N GLU A 454 -23.79 -22.75 -1.92
CA GLU A 454 -24.95 -23.31 -1.22
C GLU A 454 -24.60 -24.51 -0.31
N THR A 455 -23.51 -25.23 -0.56
CA THR A 455 -23.07 -26.34 0.31
C THR A 455 -22.40 -25.84 1.59
N ALA A 456 -21.81 -24.64 1.57
CA ALA A 456 -21.40 -23.94 2.78
C ALA A 456 -22.63 -23.46 3.57
N ALA A 457 -23.66 -22.93 2.88
CA ALA A 457 -24.91 -22.45 3.50
C ALA A 457 -25.80 -23.57 4.09
N LYS A 458 -25.82 -24.78 3.52
CA LYS A 458 -26.62 -25.92 3.99
C LYS A 458 -26.04 -26.63 5.21
N SER A 459 -24.93 -26.13 5.76
CA SER A 459 -24.28 -26.68 6.95
C SER A 459 -24.65 -25.95 8.27
N GLY A 460 -25.58 -25.01 8.25
CA GLY A 460 -26.20 -24.42 9.44
C GLY A 460 -27.31 -23.42 9.10
N ALA A 461 -28.57 -23.78 9.36
CA ALA A 461 -29.72 -22.89 9.16
C ALA A 461 -29.86 -21.87 10.29
N GLY A 462 -29.98 -20.59 9.95
CA GLY A 462 -30.36 -19.52 10.88
C GLY A 462 -30.63 -18.20 10.15
N THR A 463 -31.84 -17.68 10.30
CA THR A 463 -32.45 -16.57 9.56
C THR A 463 -31.86 -15.17 9.80
N ALA A 464 -31.95 -14.34 8.75
CA ALA A 464 -31.88 -12.86 8.70
C ALA A 464 -30.61 -12.18 9.25
N CYS A 465 -29.82 -11.57 8.35
CA CYS A 465 -28.64 -10.75 8.65
C CYS A 465 -27.55 -11.46 9.47
N SER A 466 -26.96 -12.54 8.95
CA SER A 466 -25.65 -13.00 9.40
C SER A 466 -24.92 -13.74 8.28
N GLU A 467 -23.63 -13.48 8.13
CA GLU A 467 -22.76 -14.09 7.13
C GLU A 467 -22.71 -15.63 7.30
N PRO A 468 -22.65 -16.42 6.21
CA PRO A 468 -22.61 -17.88 6.29
C PRO A 468 -21.36 -18.34 7.05
N ARG A 469 -21.54 -19.18 8.06
CA ARG A 469 -20.44 -19.87 8.76
C ARG A 469 -20.28 -21.27 8.17
N PRO A 470 -19.05 -21.79 8.03
CA PRO A 470 -18.86 -23.21 7.76
C PRO A 470 -19.47 -24.00 8.93
N GLY A 471 -20.26 -25.04 8.62
CA GLY A 471 -21.05 -25.75 9.61
C GLY A 471 -20.22 -26.21 10.80
N ASP A 472 -20.83 -26.18 11.98
CA ASP A 472 -20.16 -26.36 13.28
C ASP A 472 -19.22 -27.59 13.34
N GLY A 473 -19.49 -28.63 12.54
CA GLY A 473 -18.65 -29.82 12.40
C GLY A 473 -17.28 -29.58 11.75
N LEU A 474 -17.16 -28.75 10.71
CA LEU A 474 -15.87 -28.46 10.08
C LEU A 474 -14.97 -27.65 11.03
N ALA A 475 -15.55 -26.64 11.68
CA ALA A 475 -14.84 -25.81 12.65
C ALA A 475 -14.31 -26.66 13.81
N ALA A 476 -15.12 -27.58 14.35
CA ALA A 476 -14.70 -28.51 15.39
C ALA A 476 -13.55 -29.43 14.92
N ALA A 477 -13.68 -30.02 13.73
CA ALA A 477 -12.66 -30.93 13.17
C ALA A 477 -11.32 -30.23 12.88
N LEU A 478 -11.35 -28.94 12.50
CA LEU A 478 -10.15 -28.12 12.35
C LEU A 478 -9.56 -27.69 13.70
N ALA A 479 -10.39 -27.45 14.71
CA ALA A 479 -9.93 -27.14 16.07
C ALA A 479 -9.20 -28.34 16.71
N GLU A 480 -9.68 -29.56 16.51
CA GLU A 480 -8.98 -30.80 16.90
C GLU A 480 -7.60 -30.93 16.23
N ARG A 481 -7.43 -30.30 15.06
CA ARG A 481 -6.20 -30.21 14.28
C ARG A 481 -5.34 -28.98 14.59
N GLY A 482 -5.70 -28.22 15.64
CA GLY A 482 -4.96 -27.06 16.12
C GLY A 482 -5.18 -25.76 15.33
N LEU A 483 -6.17 -25.72 14.44
CA LEU A 483 -6.57 -24.51 13.71
C LEU A 483 -7.86 -23.95 14.30
N ILE A 484 -7.81 -22.72 14.80
CA ILE A 484 -8.96 -22.03 15.37
C ILE A 484 -9.53 -21.02 14.38
N PRO A 485 -10.86 -20.78 14.38
CA PRO A 485 -11.45 -19.75 13.52
C PRO A 485 -10.92 -18.37 13.90
N ASP A 486 -10.62 -17.55 12.90
CA ASP A 486 -10.31 -16.14 13.10
C ASP A 486 -11.61 -15.38 13.45
N PRO A 487 -11.66 -14.68 14.59
CA PRO A 487 -12.88 -14.02 15.03
C PRO A 487 -13.24 -12.78 14.19
N ALA A 488 -12.29 -12.24 13.42
CA ALA A 488 -12.48 -11.03 12.62
C ALA A 488 -12.77 -11.33 11.14
N VAL A 489 -12.44 -12.53 10.66
CA VAL A 489 -12.57 -12.88 9.23
C VAL A 489 -13.21 -14.27 9.07
N GLY A 490 -14.44 -14.29 8.54
CA GLY A 490 -15.15 -15.52 8.21
C GLY A 490 -14.37 -16.41 7.22
N GLY A 491 -14.45 -17.73 7.42
CA GLY A 491 -13.78 -18.71 6.57
C GLY A 491 -12.29 -18.90 6.85
N VAL A 492 -11.66 -18.12 7.72
CA VAL A 492 -10.24 -18.28 8.08
C VAL A 492 -10.09 -19.13 9.33
N TYR A 493 -9.25 -20.16 9.24
CA TYR A 493 -8.85 -21.04 10.35
C TYR A 493 -7.34 -21.09 10.43
N ALA A 494 -6.74 -20.69 11.56
CA ALA A 494 -5.29 -20.59 11.67
C ALA A 494 -4.79 -21.09 13.03
N ARG A 495 -3.50 -21.45 13.10
CA ARG A 495 -2.84 -21.67 14.38
C ARG A 495 -2.91 -20.41 15.23
N ARG A 496 -2.97 -20.58 16.55
CA ARG A 496 -3.15 -19.47 17.50
C ARG A 496 -2.12 -18.34 17.33
N ASP A 497 -0.85 -18.66 17.01
CA ASP A 497 0.20 -17.65 16.79
C ASP A 497 0.05 -16.86 15.48
N LEU A 498 -0.70 -17.39 14.51
CA LEU A 498 -1.11 -16.68 13.30
C LEU A 498 -2.42 -15.93 13.51
N ALA A 499 -3.41 -16.55 14.17
CA ALA A 499 -4.73 -15.98 14.46
C ALA A 499 -4.68 -14.79 15.44
N ASP A 500 -3.92 -14.89 16.53
CA ASP A 500 -3.78 -13.80 17.51
C ASP A 500 -2.83 -12.69 17.00
N GLY A 501 -2.15 -12.94 15.87
CA GLY A 501 -1.12 -12.12 15.27
C GLY A 501 0.05 -11.74 16.20
N ARG A 502 0.11 -12.23 17.44
CA ARG A 502 1.24 -11.94 18.33
C ARG A 502 2.52 -12.51 17.69
N PRO A 503 3.65 -11.80 17.76
CA PRO A 503 4.91 -12.42 17.34
C PRO A 503 5.12 -13.72 18.13
N PRO A 504 5.72 -14.76 17.52
CA PRO A 504 6.14 -15.92 18.29
C PRO A 504 7.05 -15.45 19.43
N ALA A 505 6.87 -16.07 20.60
CA ALA A 505 7.60 -15.73 21.83
C ALA A 505 9.11 -15.85 21.67
#